data_AF-A0AAN9FGC3-F1
#
_entry.id   AF-A0AAN9FGC3-F1
#
_cell.length_a   1.000
_cell.length_b   1.000
_cell.length_c   1.000
_cell.angle_alpha   90.00
_cell.angle_beta   90.00
_cell.angle_gamma   90.00
#
_symmetry.space_group_name_H-M   'P 1'
#
loop_
_entity.id
_entity.type
_entity.pdbx_description
1 polymer ?
#
loop_
_entity_poly.entity_id
_entity_poly.type
_entity_poly.pdbx_seq_one_letter_code
_entity_poly.pdbx_strand_id
1 'polypeptide(L)'
;MGTREGFVRMEQNNENHHHVRRRKKGGLITMPFIFANEATEKLAVVGFITNMISYLTTQLHMPLTKAANTVTNYHGTSSLTPLLGAFIADSYAGKFWTISVASIIYLIVKTFF
;
A
#
# COMPACT_ATOMS: atom_id res chain seq x y z
N MET A 1 -21.19 -32.75 44.53
CA MET A 1 -20.48 -33.25 43.32
C MET A 1 -21.06 -32.77 41.99
N GLY A 2 -22.26 -32.16 41.91
CA GLY A 2 -22.87 -31.74 40.64
C GLY A 2 -22.52 -30.34 40.10
N THR A 3 -21.85 -29.48 40.87
CA THR A 3 -21.58 -28.08 40.46
C THR A 3 -20.39 -27.94 39.51
N ARG A 4 -19.42 -28.87 39.58
CA ARG A 4 -18.24 -28.88 38.70
C ARG A 4 -18.57 -29.34 37.28
N GLU A 5 -19.52 -30.25 37.14
CA GLU A 5 -19.92 -30.76 35.83
C GLU A 5 -20.75 -29.74 35.02
N GLY A 6 -21.55 -28.92 35.71
CA GLY A 6 -22.26 -27.80 35.09
C GLY A 6 -21.32 -26.71 34.58
N PHE A 7 -20.28 -26.38 35.35
CA PHE A 7 -19.26 -25.39 34.94
C PHE A 7 -18.41 -25.91 33.76
N VAL A 8 -18.01 -27.18 33.77
CA VAL A 8 -17.26 -27.81 32.66
C VAL A 8 -18.11 -27.88 31.38
N ARG A 9 -19.42 -28.15 31.48
CA ARG A 9 -20.34 -28.11 30.32
C ARG A 9 -20.57 -26.70 29.78
N MET A 10 -20.52 -25.67 30.63
CA MET A 10 -20.61 -24.26 30.20
C MET A 10 -19.34 -23.80 29.49
N GLU A 11 -18.16 -24.21 29.97
CA GLU A 11 -16.87 -23.94 29.32
C GLU A 11 -16.79 -24.65 27.96
N GLN A 12 -17.17 -25.93 27.90
CA GLN A 12 -17.24 -26.68 26.63
C GLN A 12 -18.27 -26.10 25.66
N ASN A 13 -19.45 -25.66 26.12
CA ASN A 13 -20.43 -25.02 25.25
C ASN A 13 -19.87 -23.69 24.68
N ASN A 14 -19.23 -22.87 25.51
CA ASN A 14 -18.65 -21.59 25.09
C ASN A 14 -17.49 -21.77 24.08
N GLU A 15 -16.66 -22.80 24.26
CA GLU A 15 -15.60 -23.14 23.30
C GLU A 15 -16.18 -23.61 21.95
N ASN A 16 -17.31 -24.29 21.95
CA ASN A 16 -17.99 -24.73 20.72
C ASN A 16 -18.63 -23.56 19.93
N HIS A 17 -19.00 -22.46 20.58
CA HIS A 17 -19.54 -21.26 19.90
C HIS A 17 -18.46 -20.35 19.30
N HIS A 18 -17.18 -20.55 19.66
CA HIS A 18 -16.03 -19.86 19.06
C HIS A 18 -15.46 -20.55 17.80
N HIS A 19 -16.15 -21.55 17.25
CA HIS A 19 -15.92 -21.98 15.88
C HIS A 19 -16.44 -20.91 14.90
N VAL A 20 -15.65 -19.85 14.72
CA VAL A 20 -15.75 -18.89 13.61
C VAL A 20 -16.00 -19.71 12.34
N ARG A 21 -17.21 -19.63 11.79
CA ARG A 21 -17.52 -20.17 10.46
C ARG A 21 -16.48 -19.56 9.51
N ARG A 22 -15.42 -20.31 9.20
CA ARG A 22 -14.43 -19.92 8.22
C ARG A 22 -15.17 -19.85 6.90
N ARG A 23 -15.58 -18.64 6.49
CA ARG A 23 -16.06 -18.35 5.14
C ARG A 23 -15.12 -19.08 4.18
N LYS A 24 -15.65 -19.94 3.31
CA LYS A 24 -14.89 -20.58 2.23
C LYS A 24 -14.24 -19.44 1.43
N LYS A 25 -12.97 -19.12 1.72
CA LYS A 25 -12.22 -18.13 0.96
C LYS A 25 -12.14 -18.70 -0.45
N GLY A 26 -12.74 -17.99 -1.42
CA GLY A 26 -12.94 -18.48 -2.78
C GLY A 26 -11.62 -18.60 -3.52
N GLY A 27 -10.82 -19.64 -3.25
CA GLY A 27 -9.45 -19.76 -3.75
C GLY A 27 -9.37 -19.92 -5.27
N LEU A 28 -10.17 -20.83 -5.84
CA LEU A 28 -10.06 -21.17 -7.27
C LEU A 28 -10.72 -20.16 -8.21
N ILE A 29 -11.81 -19.50 -7.78
CA ILE A 29 -12.50 -18.50 -8.61
C ILE A 29 -11.77 -17.16 -8.56
N THR A 30 -11.13 -16.80 -7.44
CA THR A 30 -10.41 -15.52 -7.31
C THR A 30 -9.00 -15.56 -7.90
N MET A 31 -8.39 -16.74 -7.98
CA MET A 31 -7.05 -16.93 -8.56
C MET A 31 -6.88 -16.30 -9.96
N PRO A 32 -7.75 -16.55 -10.96
CA PRO A 32 -7.57 -15.96 -12.29
C PRO A 32 -7.69 -14.43 -12.28
N PHE A 33 -8.51 -13.84 -11.41
CA PHE A 33 -8.62 -12.38 -11.30
C PHE A 33 -7.35 -11.75 -10.72
N ILE A 34 -6.78 -12.35 -9.67
CA ILE A 34 -5.51 -11.90 -9.09
C ILE A 34 -4.39 -12.03 -10.12
N PHE A 35 -4.33 -13.17 -10.81
CA PHE A 35 -3.34 -13.40 -11.85
C PHE A 35 -3.47 -12.42 -13.03
N ALA A 36 -4.70 -12.16 -13.49
CA ALA A 36 -4.94 -11.20 -14.57
C ALA A 36 -4.54 -9.78 -14.16
N ASN A 37 -4.83 -9.37 -12.92
CA ASN A 37 -4.40 -8.07 -12.41
C ASN A 37 -2.86 -7.95 -12.39
N GLU A 38 -2.19 -8.95 -11.83
CA GLU A 38 -0.73 -9.01 -11.77
C GLU A 38 -0.10 -8.99 -13.19
N ALA A 39 -0.66 -9.77 -14.12
CA ALA A 39 -0.20 -9.78 -15.50
C ALA A 39 -0.41 -8.42 -16.19
N THR A 40 -1.57 -7.79 -15.98
CA THR A 40 -1.89 -6.47 -16.54
C THR A 40 -0.96 -5.40 -16.00
N GLU A 41 -0.67 -5.41 -14.70
CA GLU A 41 0.26 -4.48 -14.08
C GLU A 41 1.67 -4.62 -14.68
N LYS A 42 2.19 -5.84 -14.77
CA LYS A 42 3.51 -6.10 -15.39
C LYS A 42 3.55 -5.65 -16.86
N LEU A 43 2.53 -5.99 -17.64
CA LEU A 43 2.46 -5.62 -19.05
C LEU A 43 2.37 -4.10 -19.23
N ALA A 44 1.57 -3.41 -18.42
CA ALA A 44 1.45 -1.96 -18.46
C ALA A 44 2.77 -1.27 -18.13
N VAL A 45 3.46 -1.72 -17.08
CA VAL A 45 4.76 -1.17 -16.66
C VAL A 45 5.82 -1.39 -17.74
N VAL A 46 5.95 -2.62 -18.25
CA VAL A 46 6.96 -2.94 -19.29
C VAL A 46 6.64 -2.21 -20.60
N GLY A 47 5.37 -2.17 -21.01
CA GLY A 47 4.95 -1.46 -22.23
C GLY A 47 5.19 0.04 -22.14
N PHE A 48 4.85 0.66 -21.01
CA PHE A 48 5.11 2.07 -20.75
C PHE A 48 6.61 2.39 -20.77
N ILE A 49 7.43 1.61 -20.06
CA ILE A 49 8.89 1.79 -20.02
C ILE A 49 9.50 1.67 -21.42
N THR A 50 9.10 0.64 -22.17
CA THR A 50 9.61 0.39 -23.53
C THR A 50 9.25 1.54 -24.47
N ASN A 51 8.01 2.04 -24.40
CA ASN A 51 7.57 3.19 -25.19
C ASN A 51 8.37 4.45 -24.85
N MET A 52 8.60 4.70 -23.56
CA MET A 52 9.38 5.87 -23.12
C MET A 52 10.85 5.79 -23.56
N ILE A 53 11.50 4.63 -23.42
CA ILE A 53 12.87 4.42 -23.91
C ILE A 53 12.92 4.62 -25.43
N SER A 54 12.00 4.01 -26.16
CA SER A 54 11.93 4.15 -27.63
C SER A 54 11.75 5.60 -28.04
N TYR A 55 10.87 6.35 -27.40
CA TYR A 55 10.68 7.78 -27.68
C TYR A 55 11.94 8.61 -27.39
N LEU A 56 12.59 8.38 -26.25
CA LEU A 56 13.80 9.10 -25.86
C LEU A 56 15.00 8.80 -26.79
N THR A 57 15.11 7.58 -27.31
CA THR A 57 16.21 7.20 -28.20
C THR A 57 15.95 7.60 -29.66
N THR A 58 14.71 7.44 -30.14
CA THR A 58 14.37 7.69 -31.56
C THR A 58 14.05 9.14 -31.85
N GLN A 59 13.21 9.79 -31.03
CA GLN A 59 12.74 11.14 -31.30
C GLN A 59 13.66 12.19 -30.68
N LEU A 60 14.12 11.94 -29.45
CA LEU A 60 14.98 12.87 -28.73
C LEU A 60 16.49 12.65 -29.00
N HIS A 61 16.84 11.68 -29.87
CA HIS A 61 18.21 11.31 -30.25
C HIS A 61 19.16 11.16 -29.06
N MET A 62 18.63 10.76 -27.91
CA MET A 62 19.38 10.69 -26.67
C MET A 62 20.14 9.35 -26.62
N PRO A 63 21.42 9.32 -26.22
CA PRO A 63 22.15 8.07 -26.06
C PRO A 63 21.41 7.16 -25.06
N LEU A 64 21.33 5.87 -25.38
CA LEU A 64 20.56 4.87 -24.61
C LEU A 64 20.89 4.91 -23.11
N THR A 65 22.14 5.19 -22.75
CA THR A 65 22.59 5.38 -21.36
C THR A 65 21.89 6.54 -20.65
N LYS A 66 21.70 7.69 -21.31
CA LYS A 66 20.95 8.82 -20.73
C LYS A 66 19.44 8.53 -20.67
N ALA A 67 18.88 7.88 -21.69
CA ALA A 67 17.47 7.50 -21.69
C ALA A 67 17.14 6.52 -20.56
N ALA A 68 17.98 5.50 -20.36
CA ALA A 68 17.87 4.54 -19.27
C ALA A 68 17.95 5.22 -17.90
N ASN A 69 18.90 6.15 -17.70
CA ASN A 69 19.01 6.89 -16.45
C ASN A 69 17.73 7.68 -16.12
N THR A 70 17.11 8.33 -17.12
CA THR A 70 15.84 9.06 -16.93
C THR A 70 14.71 8.11 -16.53
N VAL A 71 14.62 6.95 -17.18
CA VAL A 71 13.62 5.92 -16.88
C VAL A 71 13.83 5.34 -15.48
N THR A 72 15.07 5.06 -15.09
CA THR A 72 15.43 4.57 -13.75
C THR A 72 15.11 5.61 -12.69
N ASN A 73 15.37 6.89 -12.93
CA ASN A 73 15.00 7.97 -12.00
C ASN A 73 13.48 8.06 -11.82
N TYR A 74 12.71 7.95 -12.91
CA TYR A 74 11.25 7.90 -12.85
C TYR A 74 10.73 6.68 -12.08
N HIS A 75 11.34 5.52 -12.29
CA HIS A 75 10.99 4.32 -11.53
C HIS A 75 11.35 4.47 -10.04
N GLY A 76 12.49 5.07 -9.72
CA GLY A 76 12.89 5.36 -8.35
C GLY A 76 11.90 6.27 -7.64
N THR A 77 11.45 7.35 -8.29
CA THR A 77 10.45 8.26 -7.71
C THR A 77 9.06 7.63 -7.59
N SER A 78 8.63 6.81 -8.55
CA SER A 78 7.36 6.10 -8.45
C SER A 78 7.35 5.06 -7.33
N SER A 79 8.48 4.42 -7.04
CA SER A 79 8.64 3.50 -5.89
C SER A 79 8.74 4.22 -4.54
N LEU A 80 9.26 5.46 -4.51
CA LEU A 80 9.30 6.27 -3.29
C LEU A 80 7.94 6.93 -2.97
N THR A 81 7.07 7.11 -3.97
CA THR A 81 5.74 7.71 -3.81
C THR A 81 4.86 6.96 -2.80
N PRO A 82 4.74 5.61 -2.83
CA PRO A 82 4.02 4.85 -1.80
C PRO A 82 4.59 5.02 -0.40
N LEU A 83 5.91 5.17 -0.26
CA LEU A 83 6.56 5.40 1.03
C LEU A 83 6.17 6.77 1.61
N LEU A 84 6.20 7.81 0.78
CA LEU A 84 5.70 9.13 1.15
C LEU A 84 4.19 9.09 1.46
N GLY A 85 3.41 8.38 0.64
CA GLY A 85 1.97 8.21 0.84
C GLY A 85 1.63 7.47 2.13
N ALA A 86 2.38 6.43 2.49
CA ALA A 86 2.25 5.71 3.76
C ALA A 86 2.64 6.60 4.94
N PHE A 87 3.77 7.32 4.85
CA PHE A 87 4.20 8.26 5.88
C PHE A 87 3.17 9.37 6.13
N ILE A 88 2.54 9.88 5.07
CA ILE A 88 1.44 10.83 5.15
C ILE A 88 0.22 10.15 5.79
N ALA A 89 -0.20 8.98 5.32
CA ALA A 89 -1.35 8.26 5.87
C ALA A 89 -1.19 7.97 7.38
N ASP A 90 0.01 7.57 7.82
CA ASP A 90 0.36 7.31 9.22
C ASP A 90 0.43 8.60 10.05
N SER A 91 0.93 9.70 9.47
CA SER A 91 0.98 11.02 10.14
C SER A 91 -0.42 11.65 10.31
N TYR A 92 -1.36 11.32 9.42
CA TYR A 92 -2.74 11.80 9.46
C TYR A 92 -3.62 11.03 10.48
N ALA A 93 -3.21 9.85 10.94
CA ALA A 93 -4.00 9.02 11.85
C ALA A 93 -4.01 9.43 13.34
N GLY A 94 -3.51 10.62 13.73
CA GLY A 94 -4.10 11.24 14.94
C GLY A 94 -3.36 12.32 15.72
N LYS A 95 -2.05 12.55 15.59
CA LYS A 95 -1.34 13.58 16.42
C LYS A 95 -0.34 14.45 15.68
N PHE A 96 0.30 13.95 14.63
CA PHE A 96 1.35 14.66 13.92
C PHE A 96 0.82 15.82 13.07
N TRP A 97 -0.35 15.65 12.46
CA TRP A 97 -0.96 16.72 11.66
C TRP A 97 -1.28 17.97 12.51
N THR A 98 -1.83 17.78 13.71
CA THR A 98 -2.15 18.87 14.63
C THR A 98 -0.90 19.62 15.11
N ILE A 99 0.18 18.90 15.42
CA ILE A 99 1.44 19.53 15.86
C ILE A 99 2.12 20.27 14.71
N SER A 100 2.17 19.68 13.50
CA SER A 100 2.73 20.34 12.32
C SER A 100 1.98 21.63 11.99
N VAL A 101 0.64 21.61 12.00
CA VAL A 101 -0.17 22.81 11.72
C VAL A 101 0.00 23.85 12.84
N ALA A 102 -0.04 23.44 14.10
CA ALA A 102 0.16 24.35 15.23
C ALA A 102 1.55 25.01 15.19
N SER A 103 2.60 24.26 14.83
CA SER A 103 3.96 24.77 14.77
C SER A 103 4.17 25.74 13.59
N ILE A 104 3.55 25.48 12.43
CA ILE A 104 3.60 26.39 11.28
C ILE A 104 2.89 27.71 11.63
N ILE A 105 1.71 27.64 12.24
CA ILE A 105 0.95 28.83 12.67
C ILE A 105 1.76 29.66 13.67
N TYR A 106 2.39 29.01 14.66
CA TYR A 106 3.22 29.69 15.66
C TYR A 106 4.41 30.44 15.03
N LEU A 107 5.11 29.82 14.07
CA LEU A 107 6.25 30.45 13.40
C LEU A 107 5.83 31.67 12.56
N ILE A 108 4.71 31.58 11.85
CA ILE A 108 4.21 32.69 11.02
C ILE A 108 3.83 33.87 11.91
N VAL A 109 3.08 33.62 12.98
CA VAL A 109 2.65 34.66 13.93
C VAL A 109 3.86 35.33 14.58
N LYS A 110 4.86 34.56 15.04
CA LYS A 110 6.11 35.07 15.62
C LYS A 110 6.97 35.88 14.64
N THR A 111 6.84 35.62 13.34
CA THR A 111 7.62 36.33 12.32
C THR A 111 6.95 37.66 11.93
N PHE A 112 5.62 37.74 12.02
CA PHE A 112 4.85 38.93 11.66
C PHE A 112 4.60 39.91 12.83
N PHE A 113 4.74 39.44 14.07
CA PHE A 113 4.59 40.22 15.29
C PHE A 113 5.90 40.26 16.07
#